data_AF-A0A1Y3QJT3-F1
#
_entry.id   AF-A0A1Y3QJT3-F1
#
_cell.length_a   1.000
_cell.length_b   1.000
_cell.length_c   1.000
_cell.angle_alpha   90.00
_cell.angle_beta   90.00
_cell.angle_gamma   90.00
#
_symmetry.space_group_name_H-M   'P 1'
#
loop_
_entity.id
_entity.type
_entity.pdbx_description
1 polymer ?
#
loop_
_entity_poly.entity_id
_entity_poly.type
_entity_poly.pdbx_seq_one_letter_code
_entity_poly.pdbx_strand_id
1 'polypeptide(L)'
;MSRIPPSQHREEDEAALRERAWRRLAEERIQEAMAQGAFDNLPGKGKPLDLRENPFTPQELRLAYKLLKDANFAPDWIELDRDVRAAREELNAFQERHLDWLRRQPLPGDGRAPAAVLDWHRRMRAQLARRLEELNRKIDHLNLIVPQLELQRPRVDAAGIMRRFDERCAAAYPPLAQTEGEPDERNHRP
;
A
#
# COMPACT_ATOMS: atom_id res chain seq x y z
N MET A 1 -26.50 -3.83 16.08
CA MET A 1 -26.81 -3.34 14.73
C MET A 1 -27.14 -1.86 14.81
N SER A 2 -26.14 -0.98 14.78
CA SER A 2 -26.37 0.47 14.74
C SER A 2 -26.83 0.87 13.35
N ARG A 3 -28.12 1.21 13.22
CA ARG A 3 -28.67 1.82 12.00
C ARG A 3 -28.19 3.27 11.94
N ILE A 4 -27.41 3.58 10.92
CA ILE A 4 -27.01 4.95 10.57
C ILE A 4 -28.29 5.74 10.22
N PRO A 5 -28.45 6.99 10.69
CA PRO A 5 -29.67 7.76 10.46
C PRO A 5 -29.84 8.14 8.96
N PRO A 6 -31.08 8.14 8.44
CA PRO A 6 -31.40 8.29 7.01
C PRO A 6 -31.20 9.70 6.42
N SER A 7 -30.56 10.63 7.14
CA SER A 7 -30.34 12.01 6.70
C SER A 7 -29.11 12.20 5.80
N GLN A 8 -28.10 11.32 5.90
CA GLN A 8 -26.81 11.50 5.21
C GLN A 8 -26.91 11.31 3.67
N HIS A 9 -27.72 10.36 3.21
CA HIS A 9 -27.85 10.06 1.77
C HIS A 9 -28.45 11.22 0.96
N ARG A 10 -29.31 12.05 1.57
CA ARG A 10 -29.95 13.18 0.87
C ARG A 10 -28.99 14.36 0.64
N GLU A 11 -28.07 14.60 1.58
CA GLU A 11 -27.04 15.63 1.44
C GLU A 11 -25.95 15.23 0.45
N GLU A 12 -25.58 13.94 0.41
CA GLU A 12 -24.64 13.37 -0.56
C GLU A 12 -25.16 13.47 -2.00
N ASP A 13 -26.44 13.17 -2.22
CA ASP A 13 -27.09 13.27 -3.53
C ASP A 13 -27.16 14.72 -4.03
N GLU A 14 -27.45 15.69 -3.15
CA GLU A 14 -27.46 17.12 -3.48
C GLU A 14 -26.06 17.67 -3.78
N ALA A 15 -25.02 17.21 -3.05
CA ALA A 15 -23.63 17.57 -3.31
C ALA A 15 -23.15 17.07 -4.68
N ALA A 16 -23.46 15.82 -5.03
CA ALA A 16 -23.13 15.24 -6.33
C ALA A 16 -23.84 15.96 -7.49
N LEU A 17 -25.09 16.40 -7.30
CA LEU A 17 -25.82 17.21 -8.27
C LEU A 17 -25.18 18.58 -8.48
N ARG A 18 -24.75 19.24 -7.40
CA ARG A 18 -24.04 20.53 -7.47
C ARG A 18 -22.69 20.41 -8.17
N GLU A 19 -21.91 19.36 -7.87
CA GLU A 19 -20.63 19.11 -8.53
C GLU A 19 -20.82 18.92 -10.04
N ARG A 20 -21.80 18.11 -10.45
CA ARG A 20 -22.12 17.89 -11.87
C ARG A 20 -22.56 19.17 -12.57
N ALA A 21 -23.38 20.00 -11.91
CA ALA A 21 -23.81 21.29 -12.45
C ALA A 21 -22.62 22.26 -12.61
N TRP A 22 -21.73 22.33 -11.63
CA TRP A 22 -20.54 23.17 -11.69
C TRP A 22 -19.57 22.73 -12.78
N ARG A 23 -19.38 21.42 -12.95
CA ARG A 23 -18.56 20.84 -14.00
C ARG A 23 -19.09 21.17 -15.40
N ARG A 24 -20.42 21.11 -15.59
CA ARG A 24 -21.06 21.51 -16.86
C ARG A 24 -20.84 22.98 -17.17
N LEU A 25 -21.05 23.86 -16.19
CA LEU A 25 -20.82 25.29 -16.37
C LEU A 25 -19.34 25.60 -16.70
N ALA A 26 -18.40 24.94 -16.02
CA ALA A 26 -16.98 25.09 -16.30
C ALA A 26 -16.64 24.63 -17.72
N GLU A 27 -17.17 23.49 -18.16
CA GLU A 27 -16.98 22.97 -19.52
C GLU A 27 -17.53 23.93 -20.57
N GLU A 28 -18.76 24.43 -20.40
CA GLU A 28 -19.38 25.41 -21.29
C GLU A 28 -18.50 26.67 -21.43
N ARG A 29 -17.93 27.16 -20.32
CA ARG A 29 -17.03 28.32 -20.33
C ARG A 29 -15.69 28.07 -20.99
N ILE A 30 -15.13 26.86 -20.82
CA ILE A 30 -13.90 26.47 -21.50
C ILE A 30 -14.13 26.40 -23.01
N GLN A 31 -15.23 25.79 -23.45
CA GLN A 31 -15.58 25.68 -24.88
C GLN A 31 -15.83 27.06 -25.51
N GLU A 32 -16.53 27.96 -24.80
CA GLU A 32 -16.74 29.34 -25.25
C GLU A 32 -15.41 30.10 -25.39
N ALA A 33 -14.50 29.96 -24.42
CA ALA A 33 -13.16 30.55 -24.47
C ALA A 33 -12.30 29.96 -25.61
N MET A 34 -12.42 28.66 -25.89
CA MET A 34 -11.78 28.02 -27.05
C MET A 34 -12.31 28.58 -28.37
N ALA A 35 -13.64 28.70 -28.51
CA ALA A 35 -14.27 29.24 -29.71
C ALA A 35 -13.89 30.71 -29.98
N GLN A 36 -13.66 31.49 -28.92
CA GLN A 36 -13.21 32.87 -29.01
C GLN A 36 -11.70 33.02 -29.23
N GLY A 37 -10.94 31.92 -29.33
CA GLY A 37 -9.49 31.95 -29.50
C GLY A 37 -8.74 32.46 -28.28
N ALA A 38 -9.35 32.43 -27.08
CA ALA A 38 -8.72 32.93 -25.85
C ALA A 38 -7.43 32.15 -25.49
N PHE A 39 -7.28 30.94 -26.01
CA PHE A 39 -6.09 30.10 -25.84
C PHE A 39 -5.07 30.23 -26.99
N ASP A 40 -5.33 31.09 -27.99
CA ASP A 40 -4.51 31.12 -29.21
C ASP A 40 -3.16 31.78 -29.06
N ASN A 41 -3.04 32.72 -28.12
CA ASN A 41 -1.82 33.46 -27.87
C ASN A 41 -1.33 33.31 -26.43
N LEU A 42 -1.50 32.11 -25.85
CA LEU A 42 -1.00 31.83 -24.51
C LEU A 42 0.54 31.94 -24.46
N PRO A 43 1.10 32.54 -23.40
CA PRO A 43 2.53 32.51 -23.17
C PRO A 43 3.01 31.05 -23.07
N GLY A 44 3.89 30.65 -23.99
CA GLY A 44 4.42 29.29 -24.05
C GLY A 44 3.69 28.32 -24.98
N LYS A 45 2.62 28.74 -25.68
CA LYS A 45 1.94 27.90 -26.69
C LYS A 45 2.94 27.42 -27.75
N GLY A 46 3.00 26.11 -27.97
CA GLY A 46 3.91 25.46 -28.94
C GLY A 46 5.37 25.36 -28.53
N LYS A 47 5.76 25.86 -27.34
CA LYS A 47 7.11 25.68 -26.79
C LYS A 47 7.16 24.44 -25.89
N PRO A 48 8.30 23.72 -25.82
CA PRO A 48 8.49 22.67 -24.84
C PRO A 48 8.26 23.20 -23.42
N LEU A 49 7.52 22.43 -22.62
CA LEU A 49 7.25 22.79 -21.23
C LEU A 49 8.58 22.79 -20.46
N ASP A 50 8.87 23.87 -19.73
CA ASP A 50 10.07 23.95 -18.91
C ASP A 50 9.88 23.17 -17.60
N LEU A 51 10.30 21.91 -17.60
CA LEU A 51 10.26 21.01 -16.43
C LEU A 51 11.57 21.02 -15.63
N ARG A 52 12.45 22.01 -15.84
CA ARG A 52 13.74 22.08 -15.15
C ARG A 52 13.55 22.31 -13.66
N GLU A 53 12.64 23.21 -13.29
CA GLU A 53 12.30 23.50 -11.89
C GLU A 53 10.89 23.01 -11.57
N ASN A 54 10.77 22.22 -10.51
CA ASN A 54 9.47 21.85 -9.98
C ASN A 54 8.97 23.03 -9.11
N PRO A 55 7.89 23.74 -9.50
CA PRO A 55 7.40 24.91 -8.77
C PRO A 55 6.93 24.55 -7.34
N PHE A 56 6.63 23.27 -7.09
CA PHE A 56 6.22 22.75 -5.79
C PHE A 56 7.40 22.32 -4.90
N THR A 57 8.65 22.50 -5.34
CA THR A 57 9.83 22.24 -4.52
C THR A 57 10.13 23.48 -3.64
N PRO A 58 10.27 23.30 -2.31
CA PRO A 58 10.72 24.36 -1.40
C PRO A 58 12.00 25.02 -1.89
N GLN A 59 12.13 26.33 -1.71
CA GLN A 59 13.22 27.11 -2.31
C GLN A 59 14.60 26.58 -1.90
N GLU A 60 14.71 26.09 -0.67
CA GLU A 60 15.92 25.56 -0.04
C GLU A 60 16.38 24.24 -0.69
N LEU A 61 15.47 23.47 -1.29
CA LEU A 61 15.74 22.15 -1.87
C LEU A 61 15.93 22.18 -3.38
N ARG A 62 15.57 23.29 -4.05
CA ARG A 62 15.66 23.41 -5.51
C ARG A 62 17.07 23.18 -6.04
N LEU A 63 18.08 23.74 -5.38
CA LEU A 63 19.48 23.57 -5.79
C LEU A 63 19.95 22.12 -5.61
N ALA A 64 19.63 21.50 -4.48
CA ALA A 64 20.01 20.11 -4.20
C ALA A 64 19.38 19.13 -5.21
N TYR A 65 18.08 19.28 -5.51
CA TYR A 65 17.40 18.44 -6.49
C TYR A 65 17.87 18.68 -7.92
N LYS A 66 18.17 19.94 -8.27
CA LYS A 66 18.74 20.27 -9.57
C LYS A 66 20.12 19.61 -9.75
N LEU A 67 21.00 19.69 -8.74
CA LEU A 67 22.32 19.05 -8.78
C LEU A 67 22.23 17.53 -8.93
N LEU A 68 21.36 16.88 -8.15
CA LEU A 68 21.16 15.43 -8.25
C LEU A 68 20.61 15.03 -9.64
N LYS A 69 19.60 15.76 -10.13
CA LYS A 69 19.01 15.53 -11.45
C LYS A 69 20.02 15.74 -12.58
N ASP A 70 20.81 16.80 -12.53
CA ASP A 70 21.84 17.13 -13.53
C ASP A 70 22.98 16.09 -13.51
N ALA A 71 23.28 15.50 -12.35
CA ALA A 71 24.22 14.39 -12.20
C ALA A 71 23.60 13.00 -12.53
N ASN A 72 22.31 12.96 -12.92
CA ASN A 72 21.55 11.74 -13.19
C ASN A 72 21.39 10.80 -11.98
N PHE A 73 21.44 11.36 -10.77
CA PHE A 73 21.21 10.67 -9.49
C PHE A 73 19.83 10.99 -8.91
N ALA A 74 19.22 9.99 -8.28
CA ALA A 74 18.01 10.20 -7.49
C ALA A 74 18.41 10.56 -6.05
N PRO A 75 17.69 11.46 -5.37
CA PRO A 75 17.80 11.63 -3.93
C PRO A 75 17.61 10.30 -3.17
N ASP A 76 18.33 10.10 -2.07
CA ASP A 76 18.29 8.86 -1.26
C ASP A 76 16.85 8.43 -0.87
N TRP A 77 15.98 9.40 -0.58
CA TRP A 77 14.58 9.13 -0.24
C TRP A 77 13.76 8.56 -1.42
N ILE A 78 14.13 8.86 -2.68
CA ILE A 78 13.50 8.26 -3.86
C ILE A 78 13.88 6.79 -3.95
N GLU A 79 15.17 6.47 -3.77
CA GLU A 79 15.64 5.09 -3.78
C GLU A 79 15.01 4.28 -2.64
N LEU A 80 14.92 4.87 -1.45
CA LEU A 80 14.28 4.23 -0.31
C LEU A 80 12.77 4.03 -0.50
N ASP A 81 12.04 4.98 -1.12
CA ASP A 81 10.62 4.78 -1.48
C ASP A 81 10.46 3.63 -2.48
N ARG A 82 11.37 3.52 -3.46
CA ARG A 82 11.42 2.37 -4.40
C ARG A 82 11.63 1.06 -3.64
N ASP A 83 12.56 1.03 -2.71
CA ASP A 83 12.85 -0.15 -1.89
C ASP A 83 11.67 -0.55 -0.98
N VAL A 84 10.95 0.44 -0.43
CA VAL A 84 9.72 0.22 0.35
C VAL A 84 8.64 -0.41 -0.53
N ARG A 85 8.46 0.07 -1.77
CA ARG A 85 7.50 -0.51 -2.72
C ARG A 85 7.87 -1.94 -3.10
N ALA A 86 9.13 -2.16 -3.47
CA ALA A 86 9.64 -3.49 -3.82
C ALA A 86 9.48 -4.48 -2.64
N ALA A 87 9.77 -4.04 -1.40
CA ALA A 87 9.58 -4.88 -0.22
C ALA A 87 8.10 -5.24 0.03
N ARG A 88 7.16 -4.34 -0.27
CA ARG A 88 5.71 -4.64 -0.20
C ARG A 88 5.30 -5.69 -1.23
N GLU A 89 5.80 -5.57 -2.46
CA GLU A 89 5.53 -6.55 -3.52
C GLU A 89 6.09 -7.92 -3.17
N GLU A 90 7.34 -7.99 -2.70
CA GLU A 90 7.97 -9.25 -2.29
C GLU A 90 7.30 -9.87 -1.07
N LEU A 91 6.77 -9.08 -0.13
CA LEU A 91 5.94 -9.58 0.97
C LEU A 91 4.65 -10.24 0.48
N ASN A 92 3.99 -9.66 -0.53
CA ASN A 92 2.79 -10.26 -1.12
C ASN A 92 3.15 -11.54 -1.86
N ALA A 93 4.19 -11.51 -2.70
CA ALA A 93 4.67 -12.69 -3.42
C ALA A 93 5.09 -13.82 -2.46
N PHE A 94 5.75 -13.49 -1.35
CA PHE A 94 6.12 -14.44 -0.30
C PHE A 94 4.91 -15.14 0.31
N GLN A 95 3.84 -14.40 0.61
CA GLN A 95 2.59 -14.98 1.12
C GLN A 95 1.95 -15.91 0.10
N GLU A 96 1.83 -15.49 -1.16
CA GLU A 96 1.21 -16.30 -2.22
C GLU A 96 1.97 -17.61 -2.46
N ARG A 97 3.32 -17.57 -2.50
CA ARG A 97 4.13 -18.79 -2.63
C ARG A 97 3.88 -19.78 -1.51
N HIS A 98 3.71 -19.31 -0.28
CA HIS A 98 3.40 -20.18 0.86
C HIS A 98 1.98 -20.76 0.78
N LEU A 99 1.00 -19.95 0.36
CA LEU A 99 -0.38 -20.41 0.17
C LEU A 99 -0.47 -21.46 -0.94
N ASP A 100 0.23 -21.26 -2.06
CA ASP A 100 0.32 -22.24 -3.14
C ASP A 100 0.99 -23.53 -2.68
N TRP A 101 2.04 -23.41 -1.87
CA TRP A 101 2.69 -24.58 -1.26
C TRP A 101 1.73 -25.34 -0.35
N LEU A 102 0.92 -24.65 0.47
CA LEU A 102 -0.10 -25.24 1.34
C LEU A 102 -1.19 -25.96 0.53
N ARG A 103 -1.70 -25.34 -0.53
CA ARG A 103 -2.74 -25.94 -1.41
C ARG A 103 -2.29 -27.23 -2.08
N ARG A 104 -0.98 -27.44 -2.24
CA ARG A 104 -0.39 -28.65 -2.83
C ARG A 104 -0.13 -29.75 -1.81
N GLN A 105 -0.28 -29.49 -0.51
CA GLN A 105 -0.08 -30.51 0.51
C GLN A 105 -1.25 -31.51 0.50
N PRO A 106 -0.99 -32.82 0.68
CA PRO A 106 -2.05 -33.80 0.78
C PRO A 106 -2.89 -33.54 2.04
N LEU A 107 -4.22 -33.64 1.90
CA LEU A 107 -5.11 -33.55 3.04
C LEU A 107 -5.06 -34.87 3.82
N PRO A 108 -4.71 -34.83 5.12
CA PRO A 108 -4.62 -36.01 5.95
C PRO A 108 -6.04 -36.48 6.33
N GLY A 109 -6.27 -37.80 6.29
CA GLY A 109 -7.59 -38.38 6.55
C GLY A 109 -8.06 -38.25 8.01
N ASP A 110 -7.14 -38.07 8.95
CA ASP A 110 -7.41 -37.83 10.38
C ASP A 110 -7.66 -36.35 10.71
N GLY A 111 -7.58 -35.47 9.71
CA GLY A 111 -7.76 -34.02 9.86
C GLY A 111 -6.59 -33.31 10.56
N ARG A 112 -5.50 -34.01 10.91
CA ARG A 112 -4.36 -33.45 11.66
C ARG A 112 -3.22 -33.09 10.73
N ALA A 113 -2.77 -31.83 10.78
CA ALA A 113 -1.66 -31.39 9.95
C ALA A 113 -0.37 -32.20 10.26
N PRO A 114 0.34 -32.72 9.23
CA PRO A 114 1.63 -33.36 9.44
C PRO A 114 2.62 -32.42 10.12
N ALA A 115 3.46 -32.96 11.00
CA ALA A 115 4.46 -32.15 11.73
C ALA A 115 5.36 -31.33 10.80
N ALA A 116 5.77 -31.90 9.66
CA ALA A 116 6.56 -31.18 8.66
C ALA A 116 5.83 -29.95 8.09
N VAL A 117 4.49 -30.04 7.92
CA VAL A 117 3.68 -28.93 7.43
C VAL A 117 3.57 -27.83 8.48
N LEU A 118 3.34 -28.21 9.73
CA LEU A 118 3.30 -27.29 10.87
C LEU A 118 4.64 -26.57 11.07
N ASP A 119 5.75 -27.31 11.03
CA ASP A 119 7.09 -26.74 11.21
C ASP A 119 7.43 -25.76 10.09
N TRP A 120 7.13 -26.11 8.85
CA TRP A 120 7.33 -25.20 7.72
C TRP A 120 6.44 -23.96 7.86
N HIS A 121 5.16 -24.13 8.18
CA HIS A 121 4.25 -22.99 8.37
C HIS A 121 4.72 -22.06 9.51
N ARG A 122 5.14 -22.61 10.66
CA ARG A 122 5.69 -21.82 11.77
C ARG A 122 6.93 -21.02 11.36
N ARG A 123 7.86 -21.65 10.62
CA ARG A 123 9.06 -20.96 10.10
C ARG A 123 8.70 -19.84 9.12
N MET A 124 7.77 -20.11 8.20
CA MET A 124 7.31 -19.13 7.22
C MET A 124 6.58 -17.96 7.88
N ARG A 125 5.74 -18.24 8.88
CA ARG A 125 5.05 -17.22 9.69
C ARG A 125 6.05 -16.33 10.43
N ALA A 126 7.09 -16.91 11.04
CA ALA A 126 8.16 -16.14 11.69
C ALA A 126 8.96 -15.28 10.70
N GLN A 127 9.24 -15.78 9.49
CA GLN A 127 9.89 -15.01 8.44
C GLN A 127 9.04 -13.84 7.96
N LEU A 128 7.72 -14.05 7.79
CA LEU A 128 6.79 -12.97 7.42
C LEU A 128 6.78 -11.87 8.47
N ALA A 129 6.70 -12.22 9.76
CA ALA A 129 6.72 -11.25 10.86
C ALA A 129 7.99 -10.38 10.83
N ARG A 130 9.17 -11.01 10.67
CA ARG A 130 10.45 -10.29 10.57
C ARG A 130 10.49 -9.33 9.38
N ARG A 131 10.02 -9.77 8.21
CA ARG A 131 9.98 -8.93 7.00
C ARG A 131 9.02 -7.74 7.15
N LEU A 132 7.91 -7.91 7.88
CA LEU A 132 6.99 -6.81 8.21
C LEU A 132 7.63 -5.78 9.15
N GLU A 133 8.40 -6.23 10.15
CA GLU A 133 9.18 -5.35 11.03
C GLU A 133 10.27 -4.59 10.24
N GLU A 134 10.99 -5.28 9.35
CA GLU A 134 11.97 -4.67 8.45
C GLU A 134 11.35 -3.62 7.53
N LEU A 135 10.18 -3.92 6.94
CA LEU A 135 9.45 -2.95 6.12
C LEU A 135 9.07 -1.71 6.95
N ASN A 136 8.57 -1.90 8.16
CA ASN A 136 8.23 -0.78 9.04
C ASN A 136 9.46 0.07 9.39
N ARG A 137 10.61 -0.54 9.66
CA ARG A 137 11.87 0.22 9.87
C ARG A 137 12.28 1.02 8.63
N LYS A 138 12.12 0.47 7.42
CA LYS A 138 12.37 1.21 6.17
C LYS A 138 11.41 2.38 5.99
N ILE A 139 10.14 2.18 6.32
CA ILE A 139 9.12 3.24 6.28
C ILE A 139 9.45 4.34 7.28
N ASP A 140 9.83 3.98 8.51
CA ASP A 140 10.23 4.94 9.53
C ASP A 140 11.45 5.74 9.06
N HIS A 141 12.46 5.08 8.50
CA HIS A 141 13.61 5.76 7.92
C HIS A 141 13.23 6.71 6.79
N LEU A 142 12.39 6.26 5.85
CA LEU A 142 11.88 7.10 4.76
C LEU A 142 11.19 8.34 5.32
N ASN A 143 10.32 8.18 6.31
CA ASN A 143 9.56 9.27 6.92
C ASN A 143 10.45 10.30 7.63
N LEU A 144 11.64 9.90 8.10
CA LEU A 144 12.62 10.79 8.71
C LEU A 144 13.39 11.63 7.69
N ILE A 145 13.58 11.12 6.47
CA ILE A 145 14.43 11.76 5.45
C ILE A 145 13.66 12.45 4.33
N VAL A 146 12.35 12.19 4.19
CA VAL A 146 11.52 12.88 3.20
C VAL A 146 11.35 14.37 3.58
N PRO A 147 11.53 15.30 2.64
CA PRO A 147 11.45 16.72 2.94
C PRO A 147 10.02 17.29 2.95
N GLN A 148 9.03 16.50 2.52
CA GLN A 148 7.63 16.90 2.44
C GLN A 148 6.79 15.85 3.18
N LEU A 149 5.89 16.31 4.06
CA LEU A 149 5.05 15.43 4.86
C LEU A 149 4.14 14.57 3.98
N GLU A 150 3.72 15.07 2.83
CA GLU A 150 2.88 14.38 1.85
C GLU A 150 3.58 13.18 1.20
N LEU A 151 4.93 13.13 1.25
CA LEU A 151 5.73 12.03 0.74
C LEU A 151 5.96 10.92 1.77
N GLN A 152 5.54 11.12 3.02
CA GLN A 152 5.59 10.09 4.05
C GLN A 152 4.68 8.91 3.69
N ARG A 153 5.05 7.74 4.23
CA ARG A 153 4.29 6.50 4.08
C ARG A 153 3.77 6.05 5.44
N PRO A 154 2.49 5.64 5.54
CA PRO A 154 2.02 5.02 6.76
C PRO A 154 2.72 3.68 6.98
N ARG A 155 3.02 3.39 8.24
CA ARG A 155 3.44 2.06 8.67
C ARG A 155 2.42 1.00 8.27
N VAL A 156 2.89 -0.21 8.03
CA VAL A 156 2.00 -1.34 7.81
C VAL A 156 1.52 -1.89 9.14
N ASP A 157 0.23 -2.21 9.23
CA ASP A 157 -0.35 -2.95 10.35
C ASP A 157 0.11 -4.42 10.27
N ALA A 158 1.28 -4.68 10.87
CA ALA A 158 1.88 -6.00 10.87
C ALA A 158 0.96 -7.03 11.56
N ALA A 159 0.32 -6.66 12.67
CA ALA A 159 -0.58 -7.55 13.40
C ALA A 159 -1.81 -7.93 12.54
N GLY A 160 -2.42 -6.96 11.86
CA GLY A 160 -3.54 -7.23 10.95
C GLY A 160 -3.14 -8.03 9.72
N ILE A 161 -1.95 -7.82 9.17
CA ILE A 161 -1.43 -8.64 8.07
C ILE A 161 -1.22 -10.09 8.53
N MET A 162 -0.61 -10.30 9.71
CA MET A 162 -0.39 -11.63 10.26
C MET A 162 -1.71 -12.37 10.48
N ARG A 163 -2.73 -11.72 11.08
CA ARG A 163 -4.05 -12.32 11.24
C ARG A 163 -4.67 -12.76 9.91
N ARG A 164 -4.69 -11.87 8.91
CA ARG A 164 -5.21 -12.21 7.56
C ARG A 164 -4.40 -13.32 6.91
N PHE A 165 -3.08 -13.36 7.11
CA PHE A 165 -2.24 -14.43 6.60
C PHE A 165 -2.59 -15.78 7.23
N ASP A 166 -2.77 -15.82 8.55
CA ASP A 166 -3.16 -17.02 9.29
C ASP A 166 -4.55 -17.52 8.83
N GLU A 167 -5.53 -16.63 8.70
CA GLU A 167 -6.87 -16.94 8.16
C GLU A 167 -6.80 -17.54 6.74
N ARG A 168 -5.99 -16.94 5.86
CA ARG A 168 -5.80 -17.43 4.48
C ARG A 168 -5.10 -18.79 4.47
N CYS A 169 -4.14 -19.02 5.36
CA CYS A 169 -3.46 -20.31 5.49
C CYS A 169 -4.41 -21.39 5.98
N ALA A 170 -5.23 -21.10 7.00
CA ALA A 170 -6.25 -22.01 7.50
C ALA A 170 -7.31 -22.33 6.43
N ALA A 171 -7.71 -21.35 5.62
CA ALA A 171 -8.62 -21.58 4.50
C ALA A 171 -7.99 -22.44 3.39
N ALA A 172 -6.70 -22.24 3.09
CA ALA A 172 -5.98 -23.02 2.09
C ALA A 172 -5.66 -24.46 2.54
N TYR A 173 -5.48 -24.67 3.85
CA TYR A 173 -5.20 -25.97 4.45
C TYR A 173 -5.91 -26.09 5.81
N PRO A 174 -7.17 -26.58 5.84
CA PRO A 174 -8.01 -26.63 7.04
C PRO A 174 -7.41 -27.31 8.28
N PRO A 175 -6.57 -28.36 8.17
CA PRO A 175 -5.93 -28.96 9.33
C PRO A 175 -5.07 -28.00 10.17
N LEU A 176 -4.63 -26.86 9.62
CA LEU A 176 -3.89 -25.85 10.39
C LEU A 176 -4.74 -25.22 11.51
N ALA A 177 -6.03 -25.02 11.28
CA ALA A 177 -6.93 -24.41 12.26
C ALA A 177 -7.18 -25.30 13.48
N GLN A 178 -7.07 -26.62 13.30
CA GLN A 178 -7.35 -27.60 14.36
C GLN A 178 -6.18 -27.75 15.33
N THR A 179 -4.96 -27.45 14.89
CA THR A 179 -3.73 -27.59 15.68
C THR A 179 -3.44 -26.42 16.62
N GLU A 180 -4.11 -25.27 16.49
CA GLU A 180 -3.93 -24.14 17.40
C GLU A 180 -4.75 -24.26 18.70
N GLY A 181 -5.57 -25.32 18.84
CA GLY A 181 -6.54 -25.49 19.92
C GLY A 181 -6.20 -26.53 21.01
N GLU A 182 -5.09 -27.25 20.93
CA GLU A 182 -4.73 -28.27 21.93
C GLU A 182 -3.56 -27.76 22.81
N PRO A 183 -3.81 -27.18 24.00
CA PRO A 183 -2.75 -26.91 24.95
C PRO A 183 -2.10 -28.23 25.36
N ASP A 184 -0.77 -28.24 25.36
CA ASP A 184 0.07 -29.37 25.72
C ASP A 184 -0.13 -29.77 27.20
N GLU A 185 -1.16 -30.59 27.48
CA GLU A 185 -1.39 -31.20 28.79
C GLU A 185 -0.46 -32.39 29.07
N ARG A 186 0.61 -32.61 28.29
CA ARG A 186 1.54 -33.75 28.51
C ARG A 186 2.77 -33.44 29.35
N ASN A 187 2.80 -32.31 30.06
CA ASN A 187 3.91 -32.02 30.96
C ASN A 187 3.46 -31.63 32.37
N HIS A 188 2.67 -32.49 33.01
CA HIS A 188 2.58 -32.58 34.47
C HIS A 188 2.20 -34.01 34.88
N ARG A 189 3.21 -34.82 35.22
CA ARG A 189 3.08 -35.82 36.29
C ARG A 189 4.34 -35.76 37.16
N PRO A 190 4.17 -35.71 38.49
CA PRO A 190 5.27 -35.68 39.46
C PRO A 190 6.02 -37.01 39.53
#